data_AF-A0A1H8AEA2-F1
#
_entry.id   AF-A0A1H8AEA2-F1
#
_cell.length_a   1.000
_cell.length_b   1.000
_cell.length_c   1.000
_cell.angle_alpha   90.00
_cell.angle_beta   90.00
_cell.angle_gamma   90.00
#
_symmetry.space_group_name_H-M   'P 1'
#
loop_
_entity.id
_entity.type
_entity.pdbx_description
1 polymer ?
#
loop_
_entity_poly.entity_id
_entity_poly.type
_entity_poly.pdbx_seq_one_letter_code
_entity_poly.pdbx_strand_id
1 'polypeptide(L)'
;MAGCGGQETKKPAAPTAPKKPELMAPFRFHKLIEVSPGQSYDILSWGRGAEEAGSFMILHSDSSAIKYTTTTGDLDGAIIDVYNSDMDVDGNPEILIQAKSKDTTNYTSIYAFEFNDNNSKANKLDFPKLTSSQRKGYRGNDNFYIKEGKLMREFPIFNGTGKDAKPSGAKRQLEYGLRGNEFTVKQLSKDSTDVKQPDNQPAKTDEKKSSDIQSSSSSKSSKKKHKRHRG
;
A
#
# COMPACT_ATOMS: atom_id res chain seq x y z
N MET A 1 6.56 32.15 -79.66
CA MET A 1 7.28 31.24 -78.74
C MET A 1 6.25 30.61 -77.81
N ALA A 2 5.88 29.35 -78.06
CA ALA A 2 4.96 28.60 -77.21
C ALA A 2 5.80 27.64 -76.35
N GLY A 3 5.71 27.77 -75.03
CA GLY A 3 6.40 26.90 -74.07
C GLY A 3 5.55 25.69 -73.72
N CYS A 4 6.08 24.49 -73.97
CA CYS A 4 5.51 23.23 -73.48
C CYS A 4 5.90 23.02 -72.01
N GLY A 5 4.90 23.01 -71.12
CA GLY A 5 5.06 22.56 -69.75
C GLY A 5 5.13 21.03 -69.69
N GLY A 6 6.24 20.49 -69.23
CA GLY A 6 6.40 19.05 -68.96
C GLY A 6 5.54 18.64 -67.76
N GLN A 7 4.55 17.79 -68.01
CA GLN A 7 3.75 17.17 -66.96
C GLN A 7 4.54 15.96 -66.44
N GLU A 8 5.19 16.12 -65.29
CA GLU A 8 5.77 14.99 -64.55
C GLU A 8 4.63 14.07 -64.08
N THR A 9 4.57 12.88 -64.65
CA THR A 9 3.70 11.80 -64.20
C THR A 9 4.22 11.30 -62.84
N LYS A 10 3.59 11.75 -61.75
CA LYS A 10 3.77 11.13 -60.43
C LYS A 10 3.34 9.66 -60.52
N LYS A 11 4.33 8.78 -60.46
CA LYS A 11 4.14 7.33 -60.36
C LYS A 11 3.37 7.03 -59.05
N PRO A 12 2.26 6.27 -59.08
CA PRO A 12 1.53 5.92 -57.87
C PRO A 12 2.44 5.17 -56.89
N ALA A 13 2.47 5.60 -55.63
CA ALA A 13 3.15 4.87 -54.58
C ALA A 13 2.54 3.46 -54.47
N ALA A 14 3.39 2.43 -54.50
CA ALA A 14 2.93 1.06 -54.32
C ALA A 14 2.23 0.93 -52.95
N PRO A 15 1.12 0.19 -52.85
CA PRO A 15 0.44 -0.01 -51.58
C PRO A 15 1.41 -0.67 -50.60
N THR A 16 1.72 0.02 -49.51
CA THR A 16 2.49 -0.53 -48.41
C THR A 16 1.73 -1.72 -47.85
N ALA A 17 2.29 -2.92 -48.00
CA ALA A 17 1.75 -4.12 -47.38
C ALA A 17 1.58 -3.88 -45.87
N PRO A 18 0.45 -4.28 -45.26
CA PRO A 18 0.23 -4.07 -43.84
C PRO A 18 1.37 -4.73 -43.05
N LYS A 19 2.02 -3.95 -42.19
CA LYS A 19 3.09 -4.44 -41.31
C LYS A 19 2.52 -5.57 -40.47
N LYS A 20 3.16 -6.76 -40.53
CA LYS A 20 2.79 -7.91 -39.70
C LYS A 20 2.73 -7.47 -38.24
N PRO A 21 1.63 -7.72 -37.51
CA PRO A 21 1.53 -7.35 -36.10
C PRO A 21 2.68 -7.95 -35.30
N GLU A 22 3.41 -7.11 -34.57
CA GLU A 22 4.46 -7.56 -33.65
C GLU A 22 3.79 -8.20 -32.42
N LEU A 23 4.20 -9.41 -32.07
CA LEU A 23 3.67 -10.12 -30.91
C LEU A 23 4.23 -9.46 -29.64
N MET A 24 3.36 -8.92 -28.80
CA MET A 24 3.78 -8.34 -27.53
C MET A 24 4.44 -9.38 -26.62
N ALA A 25 5.48 -8.96 -25.89
CA ALA A 25 6.14 -9.79 -24.89
C ALA A 25 5.15 -10.18 -23.79
N PRO A 26 5.04 -11.48 -23.43
CA PRO A 26 4.07 -11.92 -22.43
C PRO A 26 4.53 -11.63 -21.01
N PHE A 27 5.83 -11.64 -20.73
CA PHE A 27 6.37 -11.43 -19.39
C PHE A 27 6.79 -9.97 -19.20
N ARG A 28 6.38 -9.37 -18.08
CA ARG A 28 6.60 -7.94 -17.82
C ARG A 28 7.46 -7.68 -16.57
N PHE A 29 7.55 -8.68 -15.70
CA PHE A 29 8.33 -8.66 -14.47
C PHE A 29 8.99 -10.01 -14.26
N HIS A 30 10.21 -10.02 -13.76
CA HIS A 30 10.91 -11.21 -13.28
C HIS A 30 11.83 -10.83 -12.12
N LYS A 31 11.74 -11.56 -11.00
CA LYS A 31 12.70 -11.47 -9.89
C LYS A 31 12.95 -12.87 -9.34
N LEU A 32 14.23 -13.22 -9.19
CA LEU A 32 14.68 -14.41 -8.49
C LEU A 32 14.92 -14.07 -7.01
N ILE A 33 14.43 -14.94 -6.13
CA ILE A 33 14.71 -14.90 -4.69
C ILE A 33 15.30 -16.26 -4.31
N GLU A 34 16.53 -16.27 -3.81
CA GLU A 34 17.14 -17.45 -3.20
C GLU A 34 17.05 -17.30 -1.68
N VAL A 35 16.41 -18.28 -1.02
CA VAL A 35 16.22 -18.24 0.44
C VAL A 35 17.25 -19.09 1.17
N SER A 36 17.76 -20.13 0.51
CA SER A 36 18.89 -20.95 0.95
C SER A 36 19.48 -21.67 -0.26
N PRO A 37 20.71 -22.25 -0.17
CA PRO A 37 21.33 -22.93 -1.29
C PRO A 37 20.43 -24.02 -1.90
N GLY A 38 20.05 -23.83 -3.16
CA GLY A 38 19.18 -24.76 -3.89
C GLY A 38 17.68 -24.60 -3.63
N GLN A 39 17.26 -23.62 -2.82
CA GLN A 39 15.87 -23.21 -2.63
C GLN A 39 15.65 -21.82 -3.19
N SER A 40 14.93 -21.73 -4.30
CA SER A 40 14.69 -20.45 -4.99
C SER A 40 13.28 -20.30 -5.51
N TYR A 41 12.88 -19.04 -5.69
CA TYR A 41 11.60 -18.62 -6.21
C TYR A 41 11.81 -17.66 -7.37
N ASP A 42 11.37 -18.04 -8.56
CA ASP A 42 11.24 -17.11 -9.68
C ASP A 42 9.83 -16.55 -9.69
N ILE A 43 9.71 -15.23 -9.51
CA ILE A 43 8.43 -14.53 -9.57
C ILE A 43 8.33 -13.82 -10.91
N LEU A 44 7.29 -14.16 -11.67
CA LEU A 44 7.02 -13.58 -12.98
C LEU A 44 5.62 -12.94 -13.02
N SER A 45 5.46 -11.90 -13.83
CA SER A 45 4.14 -11.46 -14.29
C SER A 45 3.91 -11.82 -15.76
N TRP A 46 2.68 -12.18 -16.11
CA TRP A 46 2.26 -12.60 -17.44
C TRP A 46 1.05 -11.76 -17.90
N GLY A 47 1.08 -11.30 -19.15
CA GLY A 47 -0.07 -10.80 -19.91
C GLY A 47 0.34 -10.21 -21.27
N ARG A 48 -0.48 -10.37 -22.31
CA ARG A 48 -0.34 -9.60 -23.56
C ARG A 48 -1.42 -8.53 -23.64
N GLY A 49 -1.09 -7.37 -24.19
CA GLY A 49 -2.04 -6.24 -24.27
C GLY A 49 -1.95 -5.34 -23.04
N ALA A 50 -3.12 -4.96 -22.50
CA ALA A 50 -3.22 -3.98 -21.42
C ALA A 50 -2.37 -4.34 -20.19
N GLU A 51 -1.76 -3.32 -19.59
CA GLU A 51 -0.90 -3.44 -18.40
C GLU A 51 -1.67 -3.30 -17.09
N GLU A 52 -2.98 -3.14 -17.18
CA GLU A 52 -3.88 -2.90 -16.05
C GLU A 52 -4.26 -4.20 -15.31
N ALA A 53 -4.04 -5.35 -15.95
CA ALA A 53 -4.27 -6.66 -15.38
C ALA A 53 -3.35 -7.70 -16.02
N GLY A 54 -3.25 -8.85 -15.37
CA GLY A 54 -2.54 -10.02 -15.86
C GLY A 54 -2.66 -11.17 -14.87
N SER A 55 -1.62 -11.99 -14.83
CA SER A 55 -1.43 -13.01 -13.80
C SER A 55 0.00 -12.97 -13.31
N PHE A 56 0.25 -13.53 -12.13
CA PHE A 56 1.60 -13.81 -11.65
C PHE A 56 1.84 -15.32 -11.52
N MET A 57 3.11 -15.69 -11.54
CA MET A 57 3.59 -17.05 -11.31
C MET A 57 4.73 -16.98 -10.30
N ILE A 58 4.75 -17.91 -9.34
CA ILE A 58 5.86 -18.17 -8.45
C ILE A 58 6.32 -19.59 -8.76
N LEU A 59 7.52 -19.72 -9.33
CA LEU A 59 8.15 -21.00 -9.63
C LEU A 59 9.12 -21.32 -8.51
N HIS A 60 8.76 -22.28 -7.66
CA HIS A 60 9.60 -22.72 -6.55
C HIS A 60 10.45 -23.90 -7.00
N SER A 61 11.76 -23.79 -6.83
CA SER A 61 12.73 -24.83 -7.10
C SER A 61 13.44 -25.24 -5.82
N ASP A 62 13.32 -26.52 -5.46
CA ASP A 62 14.13 -27.21 -4.47
C ASP A 62 14.99 -28.23 -5.21
N SER A 63 16.23 -27.84 -5.54
CA SER A 63 17.13 -28.70 -6.30
C SER A 63 17.60 -29.91 -5.50
N SER A 64 17.70 -29.76 -4.18
CA SER A 64 18.19 -30.81 -3.28
C SER A 64 17.18 -31.94 -3.13
N ALA A 65 15.89 -31.60 -3.04
CA ALA A 65 14.80 -32.57 -3.00
C ALA A 65 14.25 -32.95 -4.39
N ILE A 66 14.78 -32.36 -5.47
CA ILE A 66 14.28 -32.55 -6.85
C ILE A 66 12.77 -32.24 -6.92
N LYS A 67 12.36 -31.16 -6.26
CA LYS A 67 10.96 -30.75 -6.14
C LYS A 67 10.78 -29.37 -6.77
N TYR A 68 9.86 -29.30 -7.72
CA TYR A 68 9.56 -28.07 -8.45
C TYR A 68 8.06 -27.85 -8.41
N THR A 69 7.64 -26.68 -7.94
CA THR A 69 6.22 -26.36 -7.80
C THR A 69 5.91 -25.01 -8.42
N THR A 70 4.63 -24.79 -8.72
CA THR A 70 4.17 -23.54 -9.32
C THR A 70 2.95 -23.05 -8.59
N THR A 71 2.99 -21.79 -8.17
CA THR A 71 1.84 -21.07 -7.62
C THR A 71 1.47 -19.96 -8.58
N THR A 72 0.19 -19.81 -8.90
CA THR A 72 -0.30 -18.78 -9.82
C THR A 72 -1.43 -17.99 -9.20
N GLY A 73 -1.63 -16.76 -9.66
CA GLY A 73 -2.81 -15.97 -9.31
C GLY A 73 -3.07 -14.83 -10.27
N ASP A 74 -4.27 -14.28 -10.19
CA ASP A 74 -4.63 -13.07 -10.95
C ASP A 74 -3.93 -11.85 -10.39
N LEU A 75 -3.50 -10.97 -11.30
CA LEU A 75 -2.79 -9.74 -11.00
C LEU A 75 -3.65 -8.54 -11.39
N ASP A 76 -3.94 -7.68 -10.41
CA ASP A 76 -4.51 -6.35 -10.64
C ASP A 76 -3.37 -5.33 -10.70
N GLY A 77 -3.16 -4.74 -11.88
CA GLY A 77 -2.07 -3.82 -12.16
C GLY A 77 -0.74 -4.49 -12.46
N ALA A 78 0.34 -3.89 -11.95
CA ALA A 78 1.72 -4.29 -12.26
C ALA A 78 2.53 -4.56 -10.99
N ILE A 79 3.33 -5.64 -11.01
CA ILE A 79 4.29 -5.93 -9.93
C ILE A 79 5.33 -4.82 -9.88
N ILE A 80 5.54 -4.25 -8.69
CA ILE A 80 6.55 -3.23 -8.42
C ILE A 80 7.78 -3.86 -7.77
N ASP A 81 7.57 -4.74 -6.79
CA ASP A 81 8.64 -5.47 -6.14
C ASP A 81 8.11 -6.76 -5.49
N VAL A 82 9.03 -7.61 -5.06
CA VAL A 82 8.76 -8.81 -4.29
C VAL A 82 9.70 -8.87 -3.10
N TYR A 83 9.16 -9.17 -1.93
CA TYR A 83 9.90 -9.30 -0.68
C TYR A 83 9.86 -10.75 -0.21
N ASN A 84 10.93 -11.16 0.47
CA ASN A 84 10.95 -12.38 1.24
C ASN A 84 11.29 -12.10 2.69
N SER A 85 10.67 -12.86 3.59
CA SER A 85 10.97 -12.85 5.02
C SER A 85 10.56 -14.19 5.62
N ASP A 86 10.97 -14.44 6.86
CA ASP A 86 10.43 -15.47 7.74
C ASP A 86 9.84 -14.71 8.94
N MET A 87 8.59 -14.29 8.81
CA MET A 87 7.96 -13.27 9.65
C MET A 87 7.52 -13.79 11.01
N ASP A 88 7.30 -15.10 11.16
CA ASP A 88 6.99 -15.76 12.43
C ASP A 88 8.07 -16.72 12.93
N VAL A 89 9.20 -16.83 12.21
CA VAL A 89 10.43 -17.52 12.63
C VAL A 89 10.20 -19.03 12.76
N ASP A 90 9.44 -19.59 11.82
CA ASP A 90 9.14 -21.02 11.75
C ASP A 90 10.01 -21.75 10.70
N GLY A 91 10.84 -21.02 9.96
CA GLY A 91 11.74 -21.52 8.92
C GLY A 91 11.10 -21.61 7.52
N ASN A 92 9.79 -21.37 7.40
CA ASN A 92 9.09 -21.30 6.12
C ASN A 92 9.17 -19.86 5.58
N PRO A 93 9.62 -19.64 4.34
CA PRO A 93 9.66 -18.29 3.79
C PRO A 93 8.27 -17.80 3.37
N GLU A 94 7.96 -16.55 3.69
CA GLU A 94 6.91 -15.78 3.02
C GLU A 94 7.47 -15.06 1.79
N ILE A 95 6.76 -15.17 0.67
CA ILE A 95 6.95 -14.36 -0.52
C ILE A 95 5.78 -13.38 -0.65
N LEU A 96 6.11 -12.09 -0.70
CA LEU A 96 5.17 -10.97 -0.70
C LEU A 96 5.31 -10.19 -2.00
N ILE A 97 4.34 -10.34 -2.92
CA ILE A 97 4.34 -9.63 -4.20
C ILE A 97 3.60 -8.31 -4.04
N GLN A 98 4.31 -7.20 -4.20
CA GLN A 98 3.73 -5.87 -4.23
C GLN A 98 3.31 -5.52 -5.66
N ALA A 99 2.02 -5.20 -5.83
CA ALA A 99 1.48 -4.71 -7.09
C ALA A 99 0.87 -3.31 -6.91
N LYS A 100 1.07 -2.46 -7.92
CA LYS A 100 0.40 -1.16 -8.00
C LYS A 100 -0.84 -1.30 -8.88
N SER A 101 -2.01 -1.07 -8.28
CA SER A 101 -3.28 -1.05 -9.00
C SER A 101 -3.50 0.30 -9.68
N LYS A 102 -4.38 0.31 -10.70
CA LYS A 102 -4.91 1.53 -11.30
C LYS A 102 -6.00 2.18 -10.44
N ASP A 103 -6.55 1.45 -9.45
CA ASP A 103 -7.56 1.97 -8.54
C ASP A 103 -6.98 3.10 -7.65
N THR A 104 -7.63 4.26 -7.72
CA THR A 104 -7.30 5.44 -6.90
C THR A 104 -7.74 5.31 -5.43
N THR A 105 -8.39 4.22 -5.07
CA THR A 105 -8.79 3.88 -3.69
C THR A 105 -7.82 2.89 -3.07
N ASN A 106 -7.42 1.87 -3.84
CA ASN A 106 -6.49 0.82 -3.43
C ASN A 106 -5.22 0.88 -4.30
N TYR A 107 -4.41 1.93 -4.10
CA TYR A 107 -3.18 2.16 -4.89
C TYR A 107 -2.19 0.99 -4.91
N THR A 108 -2.20 0.16 -3.86
CA THR A 108 -1.24 -0.93 -3.67
C THR A 108 -1.93 -2.17 -3.12
N SER A 109 -1.62 -3.32 -3.74
CA SER A 109 -2.04 -4.66 -3.33
C SER A 109 -0.81 -5.49 -2.97
N ILE A 110 -0.94 -6.33 -1.93
CA ILE A 110 0.07 -7.34 -1.58
C ILE A 110 -0.56 -8.72 -1.74
N TYR A 111 0.10 -9.58 -2.52
CA TYR A 111 -0.22 -11.00 -2.59
C TYR A 111 0.82 -11.75 -1.77
N ALA A 112 0.37 -12.41 -0.70
CA ALA A 112 1.24 -13.03 0.29
C ALA A 112 1.07 -14.55 0.26
N PHE A 113 2.20 -15.25 0.28
CA PHE A 113 2.25 -16.71 0.28
C PHE A 113 3.36 -17.19 1.20
N GLU A 114 3.06 -18.18 2.02
CA GLU A 114 4.03 -18.93 2.81
C GLU A 114 4.31 -20.26 2.11
N PHE A 115 5.57 -20.66 2.06
CA PHE A 115 6.02 -21.90 1.43
C PHE A 115 6.62 -22.84 2.47
N ASN A 116 5.99 -23.99 2.65
CA ASN A 116 6.47 -25.04 3.54
C ASN A 116 7.07 -26.18 2.72
N ASP A 117 8.28 -26.61 3.05
CA ASP A 117 9.00 -27.69 2.35
C ASP A 117 8.22 -29.01 2.32
N ASN A 118 7.40 -29.27 3.34
CA ASN A 118 6.58 -30.48 3.44
C ASN A 118 5.29 -30.41 2.59
N ASN A 119 4.90 -29.23 2.10
CA ASN A 119 3.71 -29.05 1.28
C ASN A 119 4.10 -28.81 -0.19
N SER A 120 3.36 -29.38 -1.13
CA SER A 120 3.54 -29.10 -2.56
C SER A 120 2.81 -27.84 -3.02
N LYS A 121 1.93 -27.28 -2.16
CA LYS A 121 1.16 -26.07 -2.43
C LYS A 121 1.57 -24.96 -1.46
N ALA A 122 1.69 -23.75 -1.98
CA ALA A 122 1.86 -22.56 -1.15
C ALA A 122 0.59 -22.28 -0.34
N ASN A 123 0.78 -21.83 0.90
CA ASN A 123 -0.29 -21.34 1.75
C ASN A 123 -0.53 -19.87 1.39
N LYS A 124 -1.69 -19.54 0.81
CA LYS A 124 -2.05 -18.15 0.55
C LYS A 124 -2.40 -17.46 1.88
N LEU A 125 -1.79 -16.31 2.13
CA LEU A 125 -2.03 -15.49 3.31
C LEU A 125 -2.90 -14.28 2.94
N ASP A 126 -3.90 -13.98 3.77
CA ASP A 126 -4.78 -12.83 3.56
C ASP A 126 -4.12 -11.55 4.08
N PHE A 127 -3.58 -10.75 3.16
CA PHE A 127 -2.93 -9.50 3.53
C PHE A 127 -3.96 -8.45 4.01
N PRO A 128 -3.76 -7.84 5.20
CA PRO A 128 -4.75 -6.97 5.81
C PRO A 128 -4.87 -5.64 5.05
N LYS A 129 -6.12 -5.25 4.76
CA LYS A 129 -6.44 -3.93 4.20
C LYS A 129 -6.24 -2.85 5.26
N LEU A 130 -5.93 -1.63 4.81
CA LEU A 130 -5.93 -0.46 5.69
C LEU A 130 -7.31 -0.29 6.35
N THR A 131 -7.32 -0.08 7.66
CA THR A 131 -8.55 0.28 8.39
C THR A 131 -9.00 1.69 8.02
N SER A 132 -10.23 2.06 8.40
CA SER A 132 -10.76 3.41 8.14
C SER A 132 -9.90 4.52 8.75
N SER A 133 -9.31 4.30 9.94
CA SER A 133 -8.39 5.26 10.56
C SER A 133 -7.06 5.33 9.81
N GLN A 134 -6.47 4.18 9.46
CA GLN A 134 -5.22 4.11 8.71
C GLN A 134 -5.33 4.63 7.27
N ARG A 135 -6.53 4.67 6.69
CA ARG A 135 -6.77 5.22 5.34
C ARG A 135 -6.95 6.74 5.34
N LYS A 136 -7.10 7.41 6.50
CA LYS A 136 -7.25 8.87 6.55
C LYS A 136 -6.06 9.57 5.90
N GLY A 137 -6.30 10.35 4.84
CA GLY A 137 -5.25 11.05 4.09
C GLY A 137 -4.35 10.14 3.22
N TYR A 138 -4.68 8.85 3.08
CA TYR A 138 -3.93 7.93 2.24
C TYR A 138 -4.20 8.19 0.75
N ARG A 139 -3.12 8.29 -0.04
CA ARG A 139 -3.17 8.51 -1.50
C ARG A 139 -2.12 7.71 -2.27
N GLY A 140 -1.78 6.53 -1.76
CA GLY A 140 -0.74 5.69 -2.33
C GLY A 140 0.66 6.19 -1.98
N ASN A 141 1.61 6.02 -2.91
CA ASN A 141 3.03 6.28 -2.70
C ASN A 141 3.60 5.46 -1.53
N ASP A 142 3.14 4.21 -1.42
CA ASP A 142 3.63 3.26 -0.44
C ASP A 142 5.06 2.86 -0.73
N ASN A 143 5.87 2.90 0.32
CA ASN A 143 7.19 2.30 0.37
C ASN A 143 7.14 1.09 1.29
N PHE A 144 7.43 -0.09 0.75
CA PHE A 144 7.54 -1.33 1.51
C PHE A 144 9.00 -1.73 1.68
N TYR A 145 9.36 -2.30 2.82
CA TYR A 145 10.70 -2.80 3.08
C TYR A 145 10.69 -3.79 4.24
N ILE A 146 11.68 -4.68 4.29
CA ILE A 146 11.88 -5.58 5.43
C ILE A 146 12.75 -4.89 6.48
N LYS A 147 12.33 -4.96 7.74
CA LYS A 147 13.12 -4.52 8.89
C LYS A 147 12.90 -5.48 10.04
N GLU A 148 13.97 -6.05 10.59
CA GLU A 148 13.92 -6.95 11.76
C GLU A 148 12.95 -8.14 11.56
N GLY A 149 12.92 -8.71 10.34
CA GLY A 149 12.02 -9.82 9.98
C GLY A 149 10.54 -9.43 9.87
N LYS A 150 10.22 -8.14 9.86
CA LYS A 150 8.86 -7.61 9.68
C LYS A 150 8.76 -6.84 8.38
N LEU A 151 7.58 -6.87 7.76
CA LEU A 151 7.28 -6.05 6.61
C LEU A 151 6.82 -4.67 7.09
N MET A 152 7.55 -3.64 6.70
CA MET A 152 7.23 -2.26 6.97
C MET A 152 6.52 -1.66 5.77
N ARG A 153 5.56 -0.77 6.04
CA ARG A 153 4.91 0.08 5.04
C ARG A 153 4.91 1.51 5.52
N GLU A 154 5.40 2.40 4.68
CA GLU A 154 5.38 3.84 4.91
C GLU A 154 4.70 4.55 3.74
N PHE A 155 3.84 5.53 4.02
CA PHE A 155 3.27 6.38 2.99
C PHE A 155 3.00 7.81 3.49
N PRO A 156 3.05 8.82 2.60
CA PRO A 156 2.72 10.20 2.96
C PRO A 156 1.23 10.37 3.32
N ILE A 157 0.96 11.28 4.25
CA ILE A 157 -0.38 11.66 4.66
C ILE A 157 -0.77 12.99 3.99
N PHE A 158 -1.95 13.04 3.39
CA PHE A 158 -2.50 14.23 2.73
C PHE A 158 -3.66 14.85 3.52
N ASN A 159 -3.76 16.18 3.46
CA ASN A 159 -4.87 16.96 4.00
C ASN A 159 -5.85 17.35 2.89
N GLY A 160 -7.15 17.32 3.19
CA GLY A 160 -8.22 17.65 2.25
C GLY A 160 -8.68 16.47 1.38
N THR A 161 -9.58 16.75 0.44
CA THR A 161 -10.25 15.76 -0.41
C THR A 161 -10.03 16.06 -1.89
N GLY A 162 -10.34 15.11 -2.77
CA GLY A 162 -10.29 15.33 -4.22
C GLY A 162 -8.88 15.59 -4.76
N LYS A 163 -8.76 16.33 -5.87
CA LYS A 163 -7.49 16.61 -6.55
C LYS A 163 -6.65 17.68 -5.85
N ASP A 164 -7.27 18.50 -5.00
CA ASP A 164 -6.64 19.65 -4.34
C ASP A 164 -5.96 19.30 -3.02
N ALA A 165 -6.00 18.02 -2.62
CA ALA A 165 -5.38 17.57 -1.39
C ALA A 165 -3.85 17.74 -1.44
N LYS A 166 -3.29 18.27 -0.36
CA LYS A 166 -1.86 18.60 -0.26
C LYS A 166 -1.15 17.68 0.74
N PRO A 167 0.12 17.32 0.51
CA PRO A 167 0.92 16.61 1.51
C PRO A 167 0.93 17.39 2.83
N SER A 168 0.69 16.70 3.93
CA SER A 168 0.78 17.28 5.28
C SER A 168 2.22 17.44 5.77
N GLY A 169 3.18 16.79 5.10
CA GLY A 169 4.56 16.62 5.57
C GLY A 169 4.75 15.43 6.51
N ALA A 170 3.67 14.89 7.08
CA ALA A 170 3.71 13.68 7.89
C ALA A 170 3.64 12.41 7.03
N LYS A 171 4.11 11.30 7.60
CA LYS A 171 4.03 9.96 7.03
C LYS A 171 3.35 9.01 8.02
N ARG A 172 2.59 8.05 7.49
CA ARG A 172 2.06 6.93 8.26
C ARG A 172 3.00 5.74 8.11
N GLN A 173 3.32 5.10 9.23
CA GLN A 173 4.16 3.90 9.27
C GLN A 173 3.39 2.75 9.90
N LEU A 174 3.31 1.63 9.19
CA LEU A 174 2.71 0.38 9.64
C LEU A 174 3.76 -0.72 9.65
N GLU A 175 3.76 -1.51 10.69
CA GLU A 175 4.52 -2.74 10.85
C GLU A 175 3.55 -3.91 10.69
N TYR A 176 3.89 -4.84 9.81
CA TYR A 176 3.19 -6.09 9.62
C TYR A 176 4.06 -7.22 10.18
N GLY A 177 3.48 -8.04 11.04
CA GLY A 177 4.07 -9.29 11.50
C GLY A 177 3.16 -10.46 11.16
N LEU A 178 3.64 -11.69 11.32
CA LEU A 178 2.84 -12.90 11.18
C LEU A 178 2.78 -13.63 12.54
N ARG A 179 1.67 -14.29 12.82
CA ARG A 179 1.51 -15.21 13.95
C ARG A 179 0.50 -16.28 13.59
N GLY A 180 0.95 -17.52 13.39
CA GLY A 180 0.06 -18.62 13.03
C GLY A 180 -0.65 -18.34 11.70
N ASN A 181 0.10 -17.88 10.71
CA ASN A 181 -0.36 -17.58 9.35
C ASN A 181 -1.39 -16.44 9.27
N GLU A 182 -1.60 -15.71 10.36
CA GLU A 182 -2.42 -14.49 10.39
C GLU A 182 -1.54 -13.25 10.56
N PHE A 183 -1.79 -12.23 9.73
CA PHE A 183 -1.08 -10.96 9.84
C PHE A 183 -1.51 -10.19 11.08
N THR A 184 -0.52 -9.64 11.78
CA THR A 184 -0.69 -8.61 12.81
C THR A 184 -0.29 -7.26 12.24
N VAL A 185 -1.00 -6.20 12.62
CA VAL A 185 -0.74 -4.83 12.14
C VAL A 185 -0.55 -3.90 13.31
N LYS A 186 0.58 -3.20 13.35
CA LYS A 186 0.87 -2.17 14.34
C LYS A 186 1.17 -0.86 13.65
N GLN A 187 0.43 0.19 13.99
CA GLN A 187 0.75 1.54 13.53
C GLN A 187 1.81 2.16 14.44
N LEU A 188 2.93 2.61 13.85
CA LEU A 188 4.05 3.21 14.57
C LEU A 188 3.98 4.74 14.60
N SER A 189 3.33 5.36 13.60
CA SER A 189 3.20 6.82 13.52
C SER A 189 2.12 7.37 14.47
N LYS A 190 2.42 8.51 15.08
CA LYS A 190 1.40 9.38 15.69
C LYS A 190 0.87 10.30 14.61
N ASP A 191 -0.30 9.98 14.07
CA ASP A 191 -0.83 10.68 12.90
C ASP A 191 -1.24 12.12 13.23
N SER A 192 -0.86 13.07 12.37
CA SER A 192 -1.26 14.48 12.52
C SER A 192 -2.72 14.76 12.13
N THR A 193 -3.44 13.76 11.60
CA THR A 193 -4.82 13.94 11.08
C THR A 193 -5.92 13.94 12.13
N ASP A 194 -5.60 13.69 13.40
CA ASP A 194 -6.58 13.70 14.50
C ASP A 194 -6.63 15.03 15.27
N VAL A 195 -5.96 16.07 14.77
CA VAL A 195 -6.10 17.43 15.31
C VAL A 195 -7.48 17.97 14.92
N LYS A 196 -8.40 18.05 15.89
CA LYS A 196 -9.63 18.86 15.77
C LYS A 196 -9.23 20.24 15.25
N GLN A 197 -9.88 20.71 14.19
CA GLN A 197 -9.80 22.12 13.80
C GLN A 197 -10.08 22.97 15.04
N PRO A 198 -9.25 23.98 15.37
CA PRO A 198 -9.68 24.98 16.32
C PRO A 198 -10.90 25.67 15.72
N ASP A 199 -11.99 25.70 16.49
CA ASP A 199 -13.18 26.50 16.18
C ASP A 199 -12.73 27.95 15.99
N ASN A 200 -12.62 28.39 14.75
CA ASN A 200 -12.57 29.81 14.43
C ASN A 200 -13.98 30.39 14.62
N GLN A 201 -14.38 30.60 15.87
CA GLN A 201 -15.37 31.62 16.18
C GLN A 201 -14.66 32.98 16.16
N PRO A 202 -15.15 33.97 15.40
CA PRO A 202 -14.57 35.31 15.42
C PRO A 202 -14.77 35.92 16.81
N ALA A 203 -13.67 36.36 17.42
CA ALA A 203 -13.66 37.06 18.69
C ALA A 203 -14.54 38.31 18.60
N LYS A 204 -15.63 38.35 19.37
CA LYS A 204 -16.30 39.59 19.72
C LYS A 204 -15.41 40.35 20.70
N THR A 205 -15.06 41.57 20.32
CA THR A 205 -14.41 42.56 21.16
C THR A 205 -15.41 43.04 22.21
N ASP A 206 -15.22 42.68 23.48
CA ASP A 206 -15.98 43.24 24.59
C ASP A 206 -15.29 44.50 25.12
N GLU A 207 -16.01 45.62 25.02
CA GLU A 207 -15.66 46.90 25.63
C GLU A 207 -15.81 46.83 27.15
N LYS A 208 -14.79 47.38 27.83
CA LYS A 208 -14.74 47.62 29.26
C LYS A 208 -15.80 48.67 29.67
N LYS A 209 -16.64 48.34 30.66
CA LYS A 209 -17.25 49.35 31.53
C LYS A 209 -17.20 48.92 32.99
N SER A 210 -16.64 49.81 33.79
CA SER A 210 -16.43 49.78 35.24
C SER A 210 -17.67 50.19 36.05
N SER A 211 -17.56 50.09 37.38
CA SER A 211 -18.51 50.44 38.47
C SER A 211 -19.55 49.34 38.78
N ASP A 212 -19.87 48.97 40.02
CA ASP A 212 -19.54 49.49 41.35
C ASP A 212 -19.81 48.41 42.44
N ILE A 213 -19.32 48.71 43.65
CA ILE A 213 -19.28 47.91 44.89
C ILE A 213 -20.67 47.70 45.53
N GLN A 214 -20.96 46.50 46.08
CA GLN A 214 -21.57 46.36 47.42
C GLN A 214 -21.54 44.95 48.02
N SER A 215 -21.17 44.91 49.29
CA SER A 215 -21.06 43.79 50.23
C SER A 215 -22.40 43.28 50.77
N SER A 216 -22.53 41.99 51.05
CA SER A 216 -23.15 41.52 52.31
C SER A 216 -22.82 40.05 52.62
N SER A 217 -22.60 39.81 53.90
CA SER A 217 -22.26 38.56 54.58
C SER A 217 -23.51 37.82 55.10
N SER A 218 -23.49 36.48 55.12
CA SER A 218 -23.99 35.61 56.21
C SER A 218 -23.81 34.14 55.77
N SER A 219 -23.06 33.27 56.44
CA SER A 219 -23.12 32.66 57.78
C SER A 219 -23.78 31.26 57.78
N LYS A 220 -23.09 30.31 58.43
CA LYS A 220 -23.57 29.04 59.03
C LYS A 220 -23.96 27.92 58.05
N SER A 221 -23.79 26.62 58.33
CA SER A 221 -23.16 25.84 59.41
C SER A 221 -23.47 24.36 59.13
N SER A 222 -22.70 23.47 59.79
CA SER A 222 -22.97 22.06 60.10
C SER A 222 -22.51 21.04 59.04
N LYS A 223 -21.51 20.17 59.29
CA LYS A 223 -21.12 19.23 60.38
C LYS A 223 -21.40 17.77 59.97
N LYS A 224 -20.28 17.05 59.87
CA LYS A 224 -19.97 15.72 60.46
C LYS A 224 -20.45 14.42 59.79
N LYS A 225 -19.41 13.66 59.39
CA LYS A 225 -19.04 12.27 59.81
C LYS A 225 -20.05 11.13 59.56
N HIS A 226 -19.57 10.09 58.87
CA HIS A 226 -19.17 8.77 59.43
C HIS A 226 -18.65 7.90 58.26
N LYS A 227 -17.38 7.46 58.25
CA LYS A 227 -16.69 6.36 58.98
C LYS A 227 -16.72 5.02 58.19
N ARG A 228 -15.51 4.51 58.00
CA ARG A 228 -15.06 3.27 57.35
C ARG A 228 -15.56 2.00 58.05
N HIS A 229 -15.76 0.94 57.28
CA HIS A 229 -15.32 -0.47 57.44
C HIS A 229 -16.08 -1.29 56.39
N ARG A 230 -15.48 -2.23 55.65
CA ARG A 230 -14.84 -3.50 56.02
C ARG A 230 -13.85 -3.84 54.88
N GLY A 231 -12.73 -4.53 55.11
CA GLY A 231 -12.71 -5.93 55.55
C GLY A 231 -12.88 -6.77 54.30
#